data_AF-A0A971PAS3-F1
#
_entry.id   AF-A0A971PAS3-F1
#
_cell.length_a   1.000
_cell.length_b   1.000
_cell.length_c   1.000
_cell.angle_alpha   90.00
_cell.angle_beta   90.00
_cell.angle_gamma   90.00
#
_symmetry.space_group_name_H-M   'P 1'
#
loop_
_entity.id
_entity.type
_entity.pdbx_description
1 polymer ?
#
loop_
_entity_poly.entity_id
_entity_poly.type
_entity_poly.pdbx_seq_one_letter_code
_entity_poly.pdbx_strand_id
1 'polypeptide(L)' 'MQLDHLLKTAVDKGASDVHLSALTPPIIRVNTRLIKLNEEAMHKEELEQMALYI' A
#
# COMPACT_ATOMS: atom_id res chain seq x y z
N MET A 1 -1.35 -0.23 -9.71
CA MET A 1 -1.69 1.06 -9.04
C MET A 1 -0.42 1.93 -8.99
N GLN A 2 -0.45 3.26 -9.17
CA GLN A 2 0.78 4.07 -9.03
C GLN A 2 1.11 4.31 -7.54
N LEU A 3 2.37 4.15 -7.14
CA LEU A 3 2.82 4.24 -5.74
C LEU A 3 2.40 5.57 -5.09
N ASP A 4 2.56 6.69 -5.80
CA ASP A 4 2.19 8.02 -5.29
C ASP A 4 0.70 8.13 -4.95
N HIS A 5 -0.17 7.52 -5.77
CA HIS A 5 -1.61 7.50 -5.49
C HIS A 5 -1.94 6.67 -4.23
N LEU A 6 -1.21 5.56 -4.03
CA LEU A 6 -1.32 4.73 -2.85
C LEU A 6 -0.93 5.49 -1.59
N LEU A 7 0.24 6.13 -1.62
CA LEU A 7 0.76 6.92 -0.52
C LEU A 7 -0.13 8.13 -0.23
N LYS A 8 -0.62 8.81 -1.27
CA LYS A 8 -1.59 9.91 -1.12
C LYS A 8 -2.88 9.44 -0.44
N THR A 9 -3.41 8.29 -0.84
CA THR A 9 -4.59 7.68 -0.20
C THR A 9 -4.34 7.36 1.28
N ALA A 10 -3.15 6.85 1.61
CA ALA A 10 -2.77 6.56 2.99
C ALA A 10 -2.70 7.84 3.83
N VAL A 11 -2.08 8.91 3.31
CA VAL A 11 -2.03 10.23 3.95
C VAL A 11 -3.43 10.81 4.15
N ASP A 12 -4.29 10.77 3.13
CA ASP A 12 -5.65 11.30 3.20
C ASP A 12 -6.52 10.56 4.22
N LYS A 13 -6.22 9.28 4.49
CA LYS A 13 -6.88 8.47 5.51
C LYS A 13 -6.24 8.61 6.90
N GLY A 14 -5.18 9.40 7.06
CA GLY A 14 -4.46 9.57 8.32
C GLY A 14 -3.70 8.31 8.76
N ALA A 15 -3.19 7.53 7.81
CA ALA A 15 -2.42 6.34 8.11
C ALA A 15 -1.02 6.69 8.62
N SER A 16 -0.53 5.91 9.60
CA SER A 16 0.86 5.98 10.07
C SER A 16 1.80 5.15 9.20
N ASP A 17 1.31 4.03 8.68
CA ASP A 17 2.13 3.05 7.95
C ASP A 17 1.38 2.54 6.71
N VAL A 18 2.15 2.20 5.70
CA VAL A 18 1.72 1.45 4.51
C VAL A 18 2.49 0.14 4.48
N HIS A 19 1.77 -0.97 4.38
CA HIS A 19 2.30 -2.32 4.28
C HIS A 19 2.03 -2.86 2.88
N LEU A 20 3.11 -3.14 2.15
CA LEU A 20 3.08 -3.73 0.82
C LEU A 20 3.80 -5.09 0.88
N SER A 21 3.12 -6.15 0.47
CA SER A 21 3.68 -7.51 0.45
C SER A 21 3.05 -8.33 -0.67
N ALA A 22 3.84 -9.25 -1.25
CA ALA A 22 3.41 -10.05 -2.39
C ALA A 22 2.25 -10.96 -2.00
N LEU A 23 1.32 -11.18 -2.93
CA LEU A 23 0.11 -12.00 -2.75
C LEU A 23 -0.85 -11.47 -1.67
N THR A 24 -0.67 -10.21 -1.25
CA THR A 24 -1.57 -9.54 -0.31
C THR A 24 -2.00 -8.19 -0.89
N PRO A 25 -3.24 -7.74 -0.60
CA PRO A 25 -3.63 -6.38 -0.95
C PRO A 25 -2.83 -5.37 -0.11
N PRO A 26 -2.65 -4.13 -0.59
CA PRO A 26 -2.04 -3.07 0.21
C PRO A 26 -2.83 -2.83 1.50
N ILE A 27 -2.11 -2.76 2.61
CA ILE A 27 -2.69 -2.54 3.94
C ILE A 27 -2.15 -1.23 4.49
N ILE A 28 -3.02 -0.42 5.09
CA ILE A 28 -2.63 0.76 5.87
C ILE A 28 -2.88 0.54 7.35
N ARG A 29 -2.08 1.21 8.18
CA ARG A 29 -2.32 1.30 9.61
C ARG A 29 -2.93 2.65 9.95
N VAL A 30 -4.17 2.66 10.45
CA VAL A 30 -4.87 3.87 10.92
C VAL A 30 -5.32 3.62 12.35
N ASN A 31 -4.91 4.49 13.29
CA ASN A 31 -5.29 4.37 14.71
C ASN A 31 -5.13 2.93 15.23
N THR A 32 -3.93 2.36 15.02
CA THR A 32 -3.53 0.98 15.38
C THR A 32 -4.25 -0.16 14.64
N ARG A 33 -5.22 0.13 13.78
CA ARG A 33 -5.97 -0.89 13.01
C ARG A 33 -5.38 -1.08 11.62
N LEU A 34 -5.32 -2.33 11.18
CA LEU A 34 -4.94 -2.70 9.81
C LEU A 34 -6.18 -2.68 8.92
N ILE A 35 -6.12 -1.92 7.83
CA ILE A 35 -7.22 -1.75 6.89
C ILE A 35 -6.67 -1.99 5.48
N LYS A 36 -7.31 -2.89 4.73
CA LYS A 36 -7.00 -3.08 3.31
C LYS A 36 -7.43 -1.86 2.51
N LEU A 37 -6.60 -1.38 1.60
CA LEU A 37 -6.95 -0.28 0.69
C LEU A 37 -7.84 -0.74 -0.47
N ASN A 38 -7.66 -1.99 -0.91
CA ASN A 38 -8.46 -2.64 -1.95
C ASN A 38 -8.48 -4.18 -1.70
N GLU A 39 -9.12 -4.93 -2.60
CA GLU A 39 -9.15 -6.40 -2.56
C GLU A 39 -8.14 -7.06 -3.52
N GLU A 40 -7.42 -6.27 -4.32
CA GLU A 40 -6.51 -6.78 -5.33
C GLU A 40 -5.14 -7.10 -4.71
N ALA A 41 -4.71 -8.35 -4.84
CA ALA A 41 -3.42 -8.78 -4.34
C ALA A 41 -2.28 -8.23 -5.20
N MET A 42 -1.23 -7.75 -4.54
CA MET A 42 -0.04 -7.24 -5.23
C MET A 42 0.81 -8.39 -5.79
N HIS A 43 1.22 -8.27 -7.04
CA HIS A 43 2.20 -9.18 -7.63
C HIS A 43 3.63 -8.79 -7.23
N LYS A 44 4.52 -9.78 -7.18
CA LYS A 44 5.92 -9.57 -6.76
C LYS A 44 6.62 -8.56 -7.66
N GLU A 45 6.43 -8.68 -8.97
CA GLU A 45 7.04 -7.84 -9.98
C GLU A 45 6.58 -6.39 -9.85
N GLU A 46 5.29 -6.15 -9.58
CA GLU A 46 4.75 -4.80 -9.31
C GLU A 46 5.42 -4.18 -8.08
N LEU A 47 5.58 -4.95 -7.00
CA LEU A 47 6.23 -4.47 -5.78
C LEU A 47 7.71 -4.16 -5.97
N GLU A 48 8.42 -4.97 -6.76
CA GLU A 48 9.81 -4.68 -7.13
C GLU A 48 9.92 -3.36 -7.92
N GLN A 49 9.01 -3.13 -8.87
CA GLN A 49 8.96 -1.85 -9.59
C GLN A 49 8.66 -0.67 -8.66
N MET A 50 7.75 -0.85 -7.69
CA MET A 50 7.46 0.18 -6.68
C MET A 50 8.67 0.46 -5.78
N ALA A 51 9.44 -0.56 -5.40
CA ALA A 51 10.62 -0.39 -4.55
C ALA A 51 11.79 0.30 -5.28
N LEU A 52 11.86 0.17 -6.61
CA LEU A 52 12.84 0.84 -7.45
C LEU A 52 12.42 2.26 -7.88
N TYR A 53 11.21 2.68 -7.55
CA TYR A 53 10.71 4.02 -7.84
C TYR A 53 11.34 5.04 -6.88
N ILE A 54 12.11 5.98 -7.43
CA ILE A 54 12.85 7.03 -6.71
C ILE A 54 12.25 8.40 -7.05
#